data_AF-A0A6B9TB60-F1
#
_entry.id   AF-A0A6B9TB60-F1
#
_cell.length_a   1.000
_cell.length_b   1.000
_cell.length_c   1.000
_cell.angle_alpha   90.00
_cell.angle_beta   90.00
_cell.angle_gamma   90.00
#
_symmetry.space_group_name_H-M   'P 1'
#
loop_
_entity.id
_entity.type
_entity.pdbx_description
1 polymer ?
#
loop_
_entity_poly.entity_id
_entity_poly.type
_entity_poly.pdbx_seq_one_letter_code
_entity_poly.pdbx_strand_id
1 'polypeptide(L)'
;MSEKSDEFKVQLLETFASLITAAFGLVAALAWNDTIKAAIKAVFGTEDDLVGMLVYAVIVTIIAVIMTLLISRSLSKAKKALHLVKEENKE
;
A
#
# COMPACT_ATOMS: atom_id res chain seq x y z
N MET A 1 28.96 -10.16 25.38
CA MET A 1 27.68 -9.70 25.96
C MET A 1 27.03 -8.54 25.18
N SER A 2 27.71 -7.84 24.25
CA SER A 2 27.06 -6.77 23.45
C SER A 2 26.27 -7.27 22.25
N GLU A 3 26.71 -8.35 21.59
CA GLU A 3 26.10 -8.86 20.35
C GLU A 3 24.59 -9.16 20.47
N LYS A 4 24.16 -9.84 21.54
CA LYS A 4 22.74 -10.12 21.80
C LYS A 4 21.91 -8.85 22.08
N SER A 5 22.52 -7.82 22.66
CA SER A 5 21.85 -6.53 22.94
C SER A 5 21.67 -5.73 21.66
N ASP A 6 22.66 -5.78 20.76
CA ASP A 6 22.60 -5.07 19.49
C ASP A 6 21.62 -5.74 18.52
N GLU A 7 21.56 -7.07 18.48
CA GLU A 7 20.52 -7.81 17.75
C GLU A 7 19.11 -7.47 18.25
N PHE A 8 18.90 -7.44 19.57
CA PHE A 8 17.61 -7.06 20.15
C PHE A 8 17.20 -5.63 19.77
N LYS A 9 18.13 -4.66 19.80
CA LYS A 9 17.85 -3.28 19.37
C LYS A 9 17.44 -3.21 17.91
N VAL A 10 18.09 -3.96 17.02
CA VAL A 10 17.74 -4.00 15.60
C VAL A 10 16.33 -4.55 15.41
N GLN A 11 16.01 -5.71 16.02
CA GLN A 11 14.67 -6.30 15.94
C GLN A 11 13.58 -5.36 16.51
N LEU A 12 13.90 -4.64 17.58
CA LEU A 12 13.01 -3.64 18.17
C LEU A 12 12.72 -2.51 17.17
N LEU A 13 13.78 -1.95 16.56
CA LEU A 13 13.64 -0.88 15.56
C LEU A 13 12.87 -1.34 14.31
N GLU A 14 13.13 -2.56 13.82
CA GLU A 14 12.40 -3.13 12.69
C GLU A 14 10.90 -3.30 13.01
N THR A 15 10.60 -3.80 14.20
CA THR A 15 9.21 -3.95 14.67
C THR A 15 8.51 -2.60 14.77
N PHE A 16 9.17 -1.60 15.38
CA PHE A 16 8.60 -0.25 15.46
C PHE A 16 8.43 0.38 14.08
N ALA A 17 9.39 0.23 13.18
CA ALA A 17 9.28 0.74 11.81
C ALA A 17 8.09 0.12 11.08
N SER A 18 7.87 -1.19 11.23
CA SER A 18 6.71 -1.89 10.67
C SER A 18 5.39 -1.38 11.25
N LEU A 19 5.28 -1.29 12.58
CA LEU A 19 4.09 -0.79 13.26
C LEU A 19 3.75 0.66 12.88
N ILE A 20 4.76 1.53 12.84
CA ILE A 20 4.61 2.94 12.43
C ILE A 20 4.17 3.01 10.98
N THR A 21 4.81 2.26 10.08
CA THR A 21 4.45 2.22 8.65
C THR A 21 3.00 1.76 8.46
N ALA A 22 2.57 0.73 9.20
CA ALA A 22 1.19 0.25 9.14
C ALA A 22 0.19 1.31 9.67
N ALA A 23 0.49 1.94 10.81
CA ALA A 23 -0.36 2.97 11.40
C ALA A 23 -0.50 4.19 10.47
N PHE A 24 0.61 4.70 9.94
CA PHE A 24 0.56 5.81 8.98
C PHE A 24 -0.05 5.41 7.64
N GLY A 25 0.12 4.16 7.20
CA GLY A 25 -0.58 3.62 6.04
C GLY A 25 -2.10 3.67 6.20
N LEU A 26 -2.61 3.29 7.38
CA LEU A 26 -4.04 3.40 7.70
C LEU A 26 -4.51 4.85 7.73
N VAL A 27 -3.77 5.73 8.42
CA VAL A 27 -4.11 7.17 8.48
C VAL A 27 -4.13 7.79 7.08
N ALA A 28 -3.15 7.46 6.23
CA ALA A 28 -3.09 7.92 4.85
C ALA A 28 -4.27 7.41 4.03
N ALA A 29 -4.65 6.14 4.18
CA ALA A 29 -5.81 5.57 3.49
C ALA A 29 -7.12 6.30 3.86
N LEU A 30 -7.31 6.60 5.14
CA LEU A 30 -8.47 7.35 5.62
C LEU A 30 -8.48 8.79 5.07
N ALA A 31 -7.35 9.49 5.16
CA ALA A 31 -7.21 10.86 4.66
C ALA A 31 -7.48 10.97 3.15
N TRP A 32 -6.99 10.00 2.36
CA TRP A 32 -7.25 10.00 0.91
C TRP A 32 -8.71 9.69 0.57
N ASN A 33 -9.37 8.78 1.30
CA ASN A 33 -10.81 8.56 1.15
C ASN A 33 -11.59 9.88 1.34
N ASP A 34 -11.34 10.58 2.44
CA ASP A 34 -12.05 11.83 2.74
C ASP A 34 -11.71 12.95 1.75
N THR A 35 -10.46 13.01 1.30
CA THR A 35 -10.01 13.97 0.28
C THR A 35 -10.71 13.75 -1.06
N ILE A 36 -10.82 12.50 -1.52
CA ILE A 36 -11.50 12.18 -2.80
C ILE A 36 -12.98 12.55 -2.70
N LYS A 37 -13.64 12.23 -1.59
CA LYS A 37 -15.05 12.59 -1.34
C LYS A 37 -15.25 14.11 -1.35
N ALA A 38 -14.43 14.86 -0.61
CA ALA A 38 -14.48 16.31 -0.59
C ALA A 38 -14.23 16.93 -1.98
N ALA A 39 -13.30 16.36 -2.76
CA ALA A 39 -13.05 16.80 -4.14
C ALA A 39 -14.26 16.56 -5.05
N ILE A 40 -14.92 15.39 -4.93
CA ILE A 40 -16.14 15.09 -5.67
C ILE A 40 -17.25 16.07 -5.27
N LYS A 41 -17.44 16.30 -3.97
CA LYS A 41 -18.41 17.28 -3.46
C LYS A 41 -18.16 18.68 -4.01
N ALA A 42 -16.90 19.10 -4.08
CA ALA A 42 -16.53 20.42 -4.60
C ALA A 42 -16.84 20.57 -6.10
N VAL A 43 -16.73 19.50 -6.89
CA VAL A 43 -16.96 19.53 -8.35
C VAL A 43 -18.43 19.30 -8.72
N PHE A 44 -19.12 18.37 -8.04
CA PHE A 44 -20.47 17.93 -8.39
C PHE A 44 -21.56 18.49 -7.47
N GLY A 45 -21.20 19.23 -6.42
CA GLY A 45 -22.14 19.82 -5.45
C GLY A 45 -22.67 18.84 -4.40
N THR A 46 -22.68 17.53 -4.69
CA THR A 46 -23.02 16.47 -3.74
C THR A 46 -22.06 15.29 -3.90
N GLU A 47 -21.72 14.65 -2.78
CA GLU A 47 -20.99 13.37 -2.78
C GLU A 47 -21.92 12.16 -2.63
N ASP A 48 -23.14 12.41 -2.15
CA ASP A 48 -24.13 11.38 -1.79
C ASP A 48 -25.11 11.03 -2.92
N ASP A 49 -25.12 11.77 -4.04
CA ASP A 49 -25.89 11.34 -5.22
C ASP A 49 -25.25 10.13 -5.90
N LEU A 50 -26.08 9.35 -6.61
CA LEU A 50 -25.66 8.17 -7.36
C LEU A 50 -24.45 8.45 -8.27
N VAL A 51 -24.41 9.61 -8.92
CA VAL A 51 -23.29 10.01 -9.80
C VAL A 51 -22.01 10.22 -8.99
N GLY A 52 -22.08 10.90 -7.84
CA GLY A 52 -20.92 11.12 -6.96
C GLY A 52 -20.35 9.81 -6.43
N MET A 53 -21.23 8.88 -6.00
CA MET A 53 -20.83 7.56 -5.54
C MET A 53 -20.19 6.71 -6.65
N LEU A 54 -20.75 6.76 -7.87
CA LEU A 54 -20.18 6.06 -9.03
C LEU A 54 -18.79 6.60 -9.39
N VAL A 55 -18.62 7.92 -9.41
CA VAL A 55 -17.31 8.56 -9.68
C VAL A 55 -16.30 8.16 -8.61
N TYR A 56 -16.67 8.23 -7.33
CA TYR A 56 -15.82 7.77 -6.22
C TYR A 56 -15.38 6.30 -6.41
N ALA A 57 -16.34 5.41 -6.66
CA ALA A 57 -16.06 3.98 -6.83
C ALA A 57 -15.10 3.70 -8.00
N VAL A 58 -15.29 4.38 -9.13
CA VAL A 58 -14.40 4.25 -10.30
C VAL A 58 -12.98 4.75 -9.97
N ILE A 59 -12.85 5.92 -9.33
CA ILE A 59 -11.54 6.48 -8.96
C ILE A 59 -10.79 5.53 -8.03
N VAL A 60 -11.45 5.06 -6.96
CA VAL A 60 -10.82 4.16 -5.98
C VAL A 60 -10.42 2.83 -6.63
N THR A 61 -11.24 2.30 -7.54
CA THR A 61 -10.93 1.06 -8.26
C THR A 61 -9.72 1.23 -9.17
N ILE A 62 -9.63 2.33 -9.92
CA ILE A 62 -8.48 2.63 -10.78
C ILE A 62 -7.20 2.72 -9.93
N ILE A 63 -7.25 3.45 -8.81
CA ILE A 63 -6.10 3.56 -7.88
C ILE A 63 -5.70 2.18 -7.36
N ALA A 64 -6.66 1.36 -6.92
CA ALA A 64 -6.40 0.02 -6.40
C ALA A 64 -5.71 -0.86 -7.45
N VAL A 65 -6.23 -0.90 -8.69
CA VAL A 65 -5.63 -1.68 -9.78
C VAL A 65 -4.21 -1.21 -10.10
N ILE A 66 -3.97 0.10 -10.18
CA ILE A 66 -2.63 0.65 -10.42
C ILE A 66 -1.67 0.21 -9.31
N MET A 67 -2.08 0.35 -8.04
CA MET A 67 -1.26 -0.06 -6.90
C MET A 67 -0.95 -1.57 -6.92
N THR A 68 -1.95 -2.41 -7.20
CA THR A 68 -1.76 -3.86 -7.34
C THR A 68 -0.75 -4.19 -8.44
N LEU A 69 -0.84 -3.54 -9.60
CA LEU A 69 0.11 -3.75 -10.70
C LEU A 69 1.52 -3.29 -10.36
N LEU A 70 1.67 -2.16 -9.68
CA LEU A 70 2.98 -1.66 -9.23
C LEU A 70 3.64 -2.60 -8.23
N ILE A 71 2.89 -3.08 -7.23
CA ILE A 71 3.39 -4.03 -6.24
C ILE A 71 3.80 -5.35 -6.92
N SER A 72 2.95 -5.90 -7.79
CA SER A 72 3.22 -7.13 -8.53
C SER A 72 4.52 -7.01 -9.37
N ARG A 73 4.69 -5.89 -10.08
CA ARG A 73 5.89 -5.61 -10.86
C ARG A 73 7.14 -5.49 -9.98
N SER A 74 7.07 -4.73 -8.88
CA SER A 74 8.20 -4.56 -7.96
C SER A 74 8.63 -5.88 -7.32
N LEU A 75 7.66 -6.71 -6.90
CA LEU A 75 7.94 -8.04 -6.35
C LEU A 75 8.60 -8.95 -7.39
N SER A 76 8.11 -8.95 -8.63
CA SER A 76 8.70 -9.74 -9.71
C SER A 76 10.15 -9.35 -10.00
N LYS A 77 10.47 -8.05 -9.96
CA LYS A 77 11.83 -7.54 -10.15
C LYS A 77 12.73 -7.94 -8.99
N ALA A 78 12.28 -7.79 -7.74
CA ALA A 78 13.04 -8.17 -6.57
C ALA A 78 13.35 -9.69 -6.55
N LYS A 79 12.36 -10.53 -6.88
CA LYS A 79 12.55 -11.99 -6.97
C LYS A 79 13.54 -12.39 -8.07
N LYS A 80 13.50 -11.73 -9.23
CA LYS A 80 14.48 -11.96 -10.33
C LYS A 80 15.89 -11.53 -9.94
N ALA A 81 16.04 -10.36 -9.30
CA ALA A 81 17.35 -9.84 -8.86
C ALA A 81 18.03 -10.74 -7.82
N LEU A 82 17.25 -11.47 -7.02
CA LEU A 82 17.75 -12.36 -5.96
C LEU A 82 17.92 -13.83 -6.40
N HIS A 83 17.81 -14.15 -7.71
CA HIS A 83 17.86 -15.54 -8.22
C HIS A 83 16.89 -16.51 -7.52
N LEU A 84 15.80 -15.99 -6.93
CA LEU A 84 14.79 -16.80 -6.26
C LEU A 84 13.81 -17.45 -7.26
N VAL A 85 13.96 -17.17 -8.56
CA VAL A 85 13.37 -17.95 -9.64
C VAL A 85 14.27 -19.16 -9.88
N LYS A 86 14.32 -20.05 -8.90
CA LYS A 86 14.97 -21.35 -9.05
C LYS A 86 14.14 -22.17 -10.05
N GLU A 87 14.83 -22.90 -10.91
CA GLU A 87 14.30 -23.74 -11.99
C GLU A 87 13.23 -24.75 -11.49
N GLU A 88 11.96 -24.35 -11.36
CA GLU A 88 10.81 -25.27 -11.21
C GLU A 88 10.28 -25.74 -12.57
N ASN A 89 11.16 -26.02 -13.53
CA ASN A 89 10.80 -26.66 -14.79
C ASN A 89 11.94 -27.57 -15.27
N LYS A 90 12.41 -28.44 -14.38
CA LYS A 90 13.11 -29.67 -14.72
C LYS A 90 12.44 -30.83 -13.98
N GLU A 91 11.31 -31.28 -14.52
CA GLU A 91 10.93 -32.69 -14.61
C GLU A 91 10.11 -32.88 -15.90
#